data_AF-A2HTM3-F1
#
_entry.id   AF-A2HTM3-F1
#
_cell.length_a   1.000
_cell.length_b   1.000
_cell.length_c   1.000
_cell.angle_alpha   90.00
_cell.angle_beta   90.00
_cell.angle_gamma   90.00
#
_symmetry.space_group_name_H-M   'P 1'
#
loop_
_entity.id
_entity.type
_entity.pdbx_description
1 polymer ?
#
loop_
_entity_poly.entity_id
_entity_poly.type
_entity_poly.pdbx_seq_one_letter_code
_entity_poly.pdbx_strand_id
1 'polypeptide(L)'
;MNQSVPAPLADTKQYIDFIHYLQYGVQAEMRANCNYRKDSHLNSDGVTIIRHYCRWGSCSANFTFEMKSNQYRFVTGHHFHNHVGEPPSFKYIHI
;
A
#
# COMPACT_ATOMS: atom_id res chain seq x y z
N MET A 1 10.49 -14.73 -22.20
CA MET A 1 9.18 -14.40 -21.61
C MET A 1 8.98 -12.91 -21.80
N ASN A 2 8.08 -12.51 -22.70
CA ASN A 2 7.80 -11.10 -22.98
C ASN A 2 7.11 -10.50 -21.76
N GLN A 3 7.84 -9.74 -20.93
CA GLN A 3 7.22 -8.75 -20.07
C GLN A 3 6.65 -7.68 -21.00
N SER A 4 5.34 -7.74 -21.25
CA SER A 4 4.62 -6.68 -21.92
C SER A 4 4.79 -5.41 -21.08
N VAL A 5 5.64 -4.50 -21.55
CA VAL A 5 5.66 -3.11 -21.10
C VAL A 5 4.22 -2.59 -21.28
N PRO A 6 3.55 -2.11 -20.22
CA PRO A 6 2.21 -1.56 -20.36
C PRO A 6 2.22 -0.48 -21.44
N ALA A 7 1.20 -0.46 -22.29
CA ALA A 7 1.01 0.52 -23.36
C ALA A 7 1.26 1.96 -22.84
N PRO A 8 1.75 2.89 -23.71
CA PRO A 8 2.04 4.26 -23.31
C PRO A 8 0.87 4.84 -22.52
N LEU A 9 1.16 5.19 -21.27
CA LEU A 9 0.21 5.64 -20.27
C LEU A 9 -0.58 6.82 -20.83
N ALA A 10 -1.89 6.65 -21.00
CA ALA A 10 -2.74 7.61 -21.71
C ALA A 10 -2.97 8.95 -20.99
N ASP A 11 -2.32 9.22 -19.85
CA ASP A 11 -2.34 10.53 -19.20
C ASP A 11 -1.16 10.65 -18.22
N THR A 12 -0.24 11.59 -18.46
CA THR A 12 0.88 11.93 -17.56
C THR A 12 0.44 12.08 -16.11
N LYS A 13 -0.79 12.56 -15.87
CA LYS A 13 -1.37 12.68 -14.53
C LYS A 13 -1.51 11.34 -13.81
N GLN A 14 -1.97 10.30 -14.50
CA GLN A 14 -2.12 8.96 -13.91
C GLN A 14 -0.76 8.39 -13.47
N TYR A 15 0.28 8.64 -14.26
CA TYR A 15 1.63 8.22 -13.91
C TYR A 15 2.20 8.96 -12.70
N ILE A 16 1.96 10.28 -12.63
CA ILE A 16 2.32 11.09 -11.46
C ILE A 16 1.59 10.60 -10.21
N ASP A 17 0.28 10.33 -10.29
CA ASP A 17 -0.51 9.83 -9.17
C ASP A 17 0.00 8.45 -8.70
N PHE A 18 0.38 7.58 -9.64
CA PHE A 18 1.00 6.29 -9.33
C PHE A 18 2.38 6.44 -8.66
N ILE A 19 3.23 7.34 -9.14
CA ILE A 19 4.53 7.63 -8.50
C ILE A 19 4.32 8.16 -7.08
N HIS A 20 3.37 9.07 -6.87
CA HIS A 20 3.06 9.59 -5.54
C HIS A 20 2.57 8.48 -4.60
N TYR A 21 1.74 7.57 -5.09
CA TYR A 21 1.33 6.39 -4.33
C TYR A 21 2.53 5.51 -3.92
N LEU A 22 3.44 5.21 -4.86
CA LEU A 22 4.65 4.43 -4.57
C LEU A 22 5.58 5.13 -3.57
N GLN A 23 5.83 6.43 -3.77
CA GLN A 23 6.66 7.24 -2.89
C GLN A 23 6.10 7.28 -1.47
N TYR A 24 4.77 7.37 -1.34
CA TYR A 24 4.12 7.33 -0.04
C TYR A 24 4.31 5.99 0.66
N GLY A 25 4.11 4.88 -0.06
CA GLY A 25 4.32 3.54 0.47
C GLY A 25 5.75 3.34 0.97
N VAL A 26 6.74 3.71 0.14
CA VAL A 26 8.17 3.62 0.50
C VAL A 26 8.47 4.49 1.72
N GLN A 27 7.98 5.73 1.77
CA GLN A 27 8.20 6.59 2.95
C GLN A 27 7.56 6.03 4.22
N ALA A 28 6.37 5.43 4.13
CA ALA A 28 5.70 4.81 5.26
C ALA A 28 6.49 3.59 5.78
N GLU A 29 7.06 2.78 4.88
CA GLU A 29 7.92 1.64 5.23
C GLU A 29 9.26 2.10 5.83
N MET A 30 9.91 3.08 5.21
CA MET A 30 11.23 3.60 5.64
C MET A 30 11.17 4.34 6.97
N ARG A 31 10.11 5.13 7.25
CA ARG A 31 10.03 5.93 8.48
C ARG A 31 9.97 5.09 9.75
N ALA A 32 9.44 3.88 9.67
CA ALA A 32 9.26 3.02 10.84
C ALA A 32 10.13 1.75 10.78
N ASN A 33 10.89 1.52 9.70
CA ASN A 33 11.50 0.23 9.39
C ASN A 33 10.48 -0.92 9.55
N CYS A 34 9.27 -0.68 9.04
CA CYS A 34 8.11 -1.53 9.27
C CYS A 34 7.53 -1.99 7.94
N ASN A 35 7.26 -3.28 7.83
CA ASN A 35 6.58 -3.85 6.68
C ASN A 35 5.06 -3.64 6.80
N TYR A 36 4.40 -3.32 5.68
CA TYR A 36 2.94 -3.27 5.58
C TYR A 36 2.41 -4.52 4.86
N ARG A 37 1.19 -4.95 5.19
CA ARG A 37 0.37 -5.83 4.34
C ARG A 37 -0.60 -4.96 3.57
N LYS A 38 -0.86 -5.34 2.33
CA LYS A 38 -1.82 -4.69 1.45
C LYS A 38 -3.08 -5.55 1.35
N ASP A 39 -4.23 -4.93 1.52
CA ASP A 39 -5.54 -5.47 1.18
C ASP A 39 -6.22 -4.50 0.22
N SER A 40 -6.93 -5.02 -0.78
CA SER A 40 -7.62 -4.19 -1.76
C SER A 40 -8.98 -4.75 -2.11
N HIS A 41 -9.98 -3.87 -2.13
CA HIS A 41 -11.38 -4.23 -2.40
C HIS A 41 -12.00 -3.23 -3.38
N LEU A 42 -12.68 -3.74 -4.41
CA LEU A 42 -13.45 -2.94 -5.36
C LEU A 42 -14.85 -2.70 -4.81
N ASN A 43 -15.22 -1.44 -4.60
CA ASN A 43 -16.56 -1.08 -4.17
C ASN A 43 -17.56 -1.02 -5.35
N SER A 44 -18.85 -0.83 -5.04
CA SER A 44 -19.93 -0.73 -6.04
C SER A 44 -19.78 0.42 -7.02
N ASP A 45 -19.03 1.46 -6.67
CA ASP A 45 -18.85 2.67 -7.50
C ASP A 45 -17.65 2.56 -8.46
N GLY A 46 -17.07 1.37 -8.57
CA GLY A 46 -15.89 1.10 -9.39
C GLY A 46 -14.59 1.71 -8.83
N VAL A 47 -14.55 2.01 -7.53
CA VAL A 47 -13.37 2.53 -6.84
C VAL A 47 -12.71 1.38 -6.08
N THR A 48 -11.42 1.16 -6.32
CA THR A 48 -10.62 0.22 -5.55
C THR A 48 -10.12 0.91 -4.29
N ILE A 49 -10.56 0.44 -3.12
CA ILE A 49 -10.01 0.83 -1.82
C ILE A 49 -8.78 -0.03 -1.57
N ILE A 50 -7.62 0.60 -1.36
CA ILE A 50 -6.35 -0.04 -1.08
C ILE A 50 -5.95 0.30 0.34
N ARG A 51 -6.07 -0.67 1.25
CA ARG A 51 -5.68 -0.53 2.66
C ARG A 51 -4.30 -1.14 2.87
N HIS A 52 -3.46 -0.40 3.56
CA HIS A 52 -2.17 -0.86 4.05
C HIS A 52 -2.21 -0.86 5.56
N TYR A 53 -1.84 -1.97 6.18
CA TYR A 53 -1.79 -2.13 7.63
C TYR A 53 -0.45 -2.73 8.02
N CYS A 54 0.12 -2.26 9.13
CA CYS A 54 1.40 -2.78 9.61
C CYS A 54 1.30 -4.29 9.82
N ARG A 55 2.34 -5.03 9.43
CA ARG A 55 2.40 -6.50 9.58
C ARG A 55 2.42 -6.95 11.05
N TRP A 56 2.78 -6.07 11.98
CA TRP A 56 2.85 -6.40 13.40
C TRP A 56 1.43 -6.46 13.97
N GLY A 57 1.00 -7.64 14.44
CA GLY A 57 -0.42 -7.91 14.75
C GLY A 57 -1.05 -7.00 15.81
N SER A 58 -0.26 -6.44 16.72
CA SER A 58 -0.71 -5.48 17.75
C SER A 58 -0.56 -4.01 17.35
N CYS A 59 -0.10 -3.72 16.12
CA CYS A 59 0.13 -2.37 15.65
C CYS A 59 -1.09 -1.82 14.92
N SER A 60 -1.50 -0.62 15.31
CA SER A 60 -2.62 0.10 14.69
C SER A 60 -2.21 0.98 13.50
N ALA A 61 -0.92 0.98 13.11
CA ALA A 61 -0.46 1.81 12.00
C ALA A 61 -1.05 1.33 10.67
N ASN A 62 -1.65 2.24 9.93
CA ASN A 62 -2.34 1.94 8.68
C ASN A 62 -2.43 3.20 7.79
N PHE A 63 -2.65 2.99 6.49
CA PHE A 63 -3.03 4.06 5.58
C PHE A 63 -3.88 3.51 4.44
N THR A 64 -4.70 4.38 3.84
CA THR A 64 -5.67 4.01 2.81
C THR A 64 -5.56 4.92 1.60
N PHE A 65 -5.61 4.29 0.43
CA PHE A 65 -5.74 4.93 -0.86
C PHE A 65 -7.02 4.50 -1.56
N GLU A 66 -7.54 5.37 -2.40
CA GLU A 66 -8.52 5.04 -3.43
C GLU A 66 -7.85 5.02 -4.79
N MET A 67 -8.26 4.08 -5.64
CA MET A 67 -7.85 4.02 -7.04
C MET A 67 -9.11 3.96 -7.92
N LYS A 68 -9.26 4.94 -8.82
CA LYS A 68 -10.32 4.98 -9.84
C LYS A 68 -9.69 5.34 -11.18
N SER A 69 -9.91 4.52 -12.21
CA SER A 69 -9.34 4.73 -13.56
C SER A 69 -7.83 5.04 -13.54
N ASN A 70 -7.06 4.26 -12.75
CA ASN A 70 -5.60 4.43 -12.52
C ASN A 70 -5.16 5.75 -11.87
N GLN A 71 -6.10 6.56 -11.38
CA GLN A 71 -5.78 7.71 -10.53
C GLN A 71 -5.81 7.28 -9.06
N TYR A 72 -4.74 7.60 -8.34
CA TYR A 72 -4.57 7.28 -6.92
C TYR A 72 -4.83 8.52 -6.08
N ARG A 73 -5.60 8.35 -5.00
CA ARG A 73 -5.92 9.41 -4.05
C ARG A 73 -5.67 8.92 -2.63
N PHE A 74 -4.85 9.67 -1.88
CA PHE A 74 -4.70 9.42 -0.45
C PHE A 74 -6.01 9.75 0.28
N VAL A 75 -6.46 8.85 1.15
CA VAL A 75 -7.70 9.02 1.91
C VAL A 75 -7.39 9.36 3.36
N THR A 76 -6.63 8.50 4.02
CA THR A 76 -6.34 8.62 5.46
C THR A 76 -5.10 7.81 5.84
N GLY A 77 -4.48 8.16 6.95
CA GLY A 77 -3.34 7.44 7.49
C GLY A 77 -3.15 7.69 8.99
N HIS A 78 -2.87 6.61 9.71
CA HIS A 78 -2.44 6.59 11.09
C HIS A 78 -1.04 5.95 11.13
N HIS A 79 0.00 6.76 11.29
CA HIS A 79 1.41 6.32 11.20
C HIS A 79 2.08 6.10 12.55
N PHE A 80 1.30 6.05 13.63
CA PHE A 80 1.86 5.78 14.95
C PHE A 80 2.09 4.27 15.11
N HIS A 81 3.37 3.91 15.25
CA HIS A 81 3.80 2.54 15.55
C HIS A 81 4.08 2.41 17.05
N ASN A 82 3.56 1.36 17.67
CA ASN A 82 3.81 0.99 19.07
C ASN A 82 4.94 -0.05 19.22
N HIS A 83 5.75 -0.21 18.18
CA HIS A 83 6.84 -1.18 18.11
C HIS A 83 8.00 -0.61 17.29
N VAL A 84 9.14 -1.30 17.36
CA VAL A 84 10.35 -0.96 16.61
C VAL A 84 10.85 -2.22 15.90
N GLY A 85 11.25 -2.10 14.64
CA GLY A 85 11.80 -3.21 13.86
C GLY A 85 10.76 -4.10 13.18
N GLU A 86 11.24 -5.15 12.52
CA GLU A 86 10.40 -6.05 11.74
C GLU A 86 9.56 -6.98 12.63
N PRO A 87 8.33 -7.35 12.21
CA PRO A 87 7.52 -8.31 12.95
C PRO A 87 8.30 -9.61 13.17
N PRO A 88 8.15 -10.28 14.33
CA PRO A 88 8.66 -11.63 14.47
C PRO A 88 8.11 -12.46 13.32
N SER A 89 9.01 -13.08 12.56
CA SER A 89 8.62 -14.01 11.51
C SER A 89 7.79 -15.10 12.18
N PHE A 90 6.49 -15.17 11.85
CA PHE A 90 5.71 -16.34 12.17
C PHE A 90 6.34 -17.48 11.37
N LYS A 91 7.29 -18.20 11.97
CA LYS A 91 7.64 -19.54 11.53
C LYS A 91 6.33 -20.30 11.55
N TYR A 92 5.83 -20.65 10.38
CA TYR A 92 4.73 -21.59 10.26
C TYR A 92 5.12 -22.83 11.06
N ILE A 93 4.52 -23.00 12.23
CA ILE A 93 4.54 -24.29 12.92
C ILE A 93 3.58 -25.13 12.09
N HIS A 94 4.13 -25.96 11.21
CA HIS A 94 3.39 -27.10 10.69
C HIS A 94 3.08 -28.00 11.88
N ILE A 95 1.81 -28.01 12.29
CA ILE A 95 1.23 -29.06 13.13
C ILE A 95 0.75 -30.16 12.18
#